data_AF-A0A975RH59-F1
#
_entry.id   AF-A0A975RH59-F1
#
_cell.length_a   1.000
_cell.length_b   1.000
_cell.length_c   1.000
_cell.angle_alpha   90.00
_cell.angle_beta   90.00
_cell.angle_gamma   90.00
#
_symmetry.space_group_name_H-M   'P 1'
#
loop_
_entity.id
_entity.type
_entity.pdbx_description
1 polymer ?
#
loop_
_entity_poly.entity_id
_entity_poly.type
_entity_poly.pdbx_seq_one_letter_code
_entity_poly.pdbx_strand_id
1 'polypeptide(L)'
;MKRRGVAAIAAAGSGLLGLSLSSPPGSRRFYALTGGVAATWVAGGLAAGPVPLGDRRVVAPVATGVGAFGAFYASALVARRIPVLNRALRRVLGYAHQGSSPPVLLTALVTGAAEEVFFRGALYAAAGDRPVRASTAAYALSTMATRNPALVLASVVMGALFGLQRRASGGVLAPALTHVVWSALMVRFLPPLFENELRQDVEDGLPRSSAT
;
A
#
# COMPACT_ATOMS: atom_id res chain seq x y z
N MET A 1 -14.59 -20.53 5.06
CA MET A 1 -13.19 -20.94 5.29
C MET A 1 -12.83 -20.93 6.78
N LYS A 2 -12.06 -21.90 7.31
CA LYS A 2 -11.58 -21.88 8.70
C LYS A 2 -10.42 -20.87 8.87
N ARG A 3 -10.19 -20.34 10.08
CA ARG A 3 -9.11 -19.37 10.39
C ARG A 3 -7.72 -19.77 9.86
N ARG A 4 -7.41 -21.07 9.85
CA ARG A 4 -6.15 -21.61 9.29
C ARG A 4 -5.97 -21.32 7.79
N GLY A 5 -7.05 -21.39 7.01
CA GLY A 5 -7.00 -21.08 5.57
C GLY A 5 -6.73 -19.59 5.32
N VAL A 6 -7.38 -18.71 6.08
CA VAL A 6 -7.11 -17.26 6.02
C VAL A 6 -5.64 -16.98 6.35
N ALA A 7 -5.10 -17.61 7.39
CA ALA A 7 -3.69 -17.43 7.77
C ALA A 7 -2.72 -17.93 6.68
N ALA A 8 -3.00 -19.06 6.05
CA ALA A 8 -2.17 -19.61 4.96
C ALA A 8 -2.15 -18.68 3.74
N ILE A 9 -3.32 -18.14 3.36
CA ILE A 9 -3.42 -17.18 2.25
C ILE A 9 -2.68 -15.88 2.61
N ALA A 10 -2.86 -15.38 3.84
CA ALA A 10 -2.14 -14.22 4.34
C ALA A 10 -0.62 -14.42 4.23
N ALA A 11 -0.09 -15.58 4.64
CA ALA A 11 1.34 -15.88 4.52
C ALA A 11 1.81 -15.93 3.05
N ALA A 12 1.07 -16.63 2.19
CA ALA A 12 1.40 -16.75 0.77
C ALA A 12 1.40 -15.39 0.05
N GLY A 13 0.33 -14.61 0.21
CA GLY A 13 0.23 -13.29 -0.40
C GLY A 13 1.23 -12.29 0.17
N SER A 14 1.61 -12.41 1.46
CA SER A 14 2.69 -11.59 2.05
C SER A 14 4.04 -11.90 1.41
N GLY A 15 4.35 -13.19 1.19
CA GLY A 15 5.57 -13.61 0.50
C GLY A 15 5.62 -13.08 -0.93
N LEU A 16 4.52 -13.22 -1.69
CA LEU A 16 4.40 -12.66 -3.03
C LEU A 16 4.53 -11.13 -3.05
N LEU A 17 3.92 -10.44 -2.08
CA LEU A 17 4.01 -9.00 -1.95
C LEU A 17 5.46 -8.55 -1.72
N GLY A 18 6.17 -9.20 -0.79
CA GLY A 18 7.59 -8.94 -0.54
C GLY A 18 8.46 -9.16 -1.77
N LEU A 19 8.24 -10.26 -2.50
CA LEU A 19 8.95 -10.54 -3.76
C LEU A 19 8.62 -9.52 -4.86
N SER A 20 7.36 -9.09 -4.96
CA SER A 20 6.89 -8.14 -5.97
C SER A 20 7.56 -6.78 -5.80
N LEU A 21 7.59 -6.25 -4.57
CA LEU A 21 8.18 -4.94 -4.27
C LEU A 21 9.71 -4.96 -4.19
N SER A 22 10.31 -6.15 -4.15
CA SER A 22 11.76 -6.31 -4.35
C SER A 22 12.15 -6.35 -5.84
N SER A 23 11.18 -6.39 -6.76
CA SER A 23 11.43 -6.41 -8.20
C SER A 23 11.44 -4.98 -8.77
N PRO A 24 12.25 -4.68 -9.81
CA PRO A 24 12.24 -3.36 -10.43
C PRO A 24 10.83 -2.97 -10.91
N PRO A 25 10.31 -1.79 -10.51
CA PRO A 25 9.00 -1.32 -10.96
C PRO A 25 8.90 -1.31 -12.48
N GLY A 26 7.77 -1.78 -13.00
CA GLY A 26 7.53 -1.83 -14.45
C GLY A 26 8.16 -3.00 -15.21
N SER A 27 8.94 -3.85 -14.54
CA SER A 27 9.46 -5.08 -15.14
C SER A 27 8.37 -6.14 -15.33
N ARG A 28 8.56 -7.09 -16.27
CA ARG A 28 7.65 -8.25 -16.44
C ARG A 28 7.47 -9.04 -15.15
N ARG A 29 8.56 -9.22 -14.40
CA ARG A 29 8.55 -9.90 -13.10
C ARG A 29 7.70 -9.16 -12.08
N PHE A 30 7.82 -7.83 -12.01
CA PHE A 30 6.98 -7.00 -11.15
C PHE A 30 5.50 -7.23 -11.46
N TYR A 31 5.06 -7.07 -12.71
CA TYR A 31 3.65 -7.24 -13.08
C TYR A 31 3.12 -8.65 -12.83
N ALA A 32 3.92 -9.69 -13.11
CA ALA A 32 3.54 -11.06 -12.86
C ALA A 32 3.34 -11.32 -11.35
N LEU A 33 4.26 -10.84 -10.50
CA LEU A 33 4.18 -11.01 -9.06
C LEU A 33 3.04 -10.20 -8.45
N THR A 34 2.85 -8.93 -8.82
CA THR A 34 1.74 -8.11 -8.31
C THR A 34 0.39 -8.61 -8.80
N GLY A 35 0.31 -9.13 -10.01
CA GLY A 35 -0.86 -9.84 -10.52
C GLY A 35 -1.15 -11.09 -9.68
N GLY A 36 -0.12 -11.87 -9.33
CA GLY A 36 -0.23 -13.00 -8.41
C GLY A 36 -0.69 -12.60 -7.00
N VAL A 37 -0.20 -11.47 -6.46
CA VAL A 37 -0.67 -10.90 -5.19
C VAL A 37 -2.15 -10.58 -5.27
N ALA A 38 -2.58 -9.82 -6.28
CA ALA A 38 -3.97 -9.45 -6.46
C ALA A 38 -4.89 -10.69 -6.60
N ALA A 39 -4.49 -11.66 -7.42
CA ALA A 39 -5.20 -12.92 -7.58
C ALA A 39 -5.30 -13.69 -6.25
N THR A 40 -4.20 -13.75 -5.47
CA THR A 40 -4.18 -14.42 -4.16
C THR A 40 -5.17 -13.79 -3.19
N TRP A 41 -5.20 -12.46 -3.12
CA TRP A 41 -6.12 -11.74 -2.24
C TRP A 41 -7.57 -11.86 -2.67
N VAL A 42 -7.87 -11.69 -3.96
CA VAL A 42 -9.23 -11.84 -4.47
C VAL A 42 -9.72 -13.27 -4.27
N ALA A 43 -8.94 -14.27 -4.67
CA ALA A 43 -9.31 -15.68 -4.52
C ALA A 43 -9.52 -16.05 -3.06
N GLY A 44 -8.63 -15.61 -2.16
CA GLY A 44 -8.80 -15.85 -0.72
C GLY A 44 -9.97 -15.12 -0.10
N GLY A 45 -10.26 -13.92 -0.59
CA GLY A 45 -11.44 -13.14 -0.23
C GLY A 45 -12.73 -13.90 -0.56
N LEU A 46 -12.87 -14.32 -1.82
CA LEU A 46 -14.04 -15.01 -2.35
C LEU A 46 -14.20 -16.43 -1.78
N ALA A 47 -13.10 -17.16 -1.59
CA ALA A 47 -13.12 -18.49 -0.98
C ALA A 47 -13.53 -18.46 0.52
N ALA A 48 -13.44 -17.30 1.17
CA ALA A 48 -13.85 -17.17 2.57
C ALA A 48 -15.37 -17.10 2.74
N GLY A 49 -16.09 -16.58 1.74
CA GLY A 49 -17.53 -16.33 1.76
C GLY A 49 -17.89 -15.02 1.03
N PRO A 50 -19.15 -14.56 1.15
CA PRO A 50 -19.60 -13.32 0.53
C PRO A 50 -18.77 -12.12 0.96
N VAL A 51 -18.43 -11.25 0.00
CA VAL A 51 -17.73 -9.98 0.24
C VAL A 51 -18.75 -8.84 0.13
N PRO A 52 -19.41 -8.44 1.24
CA PRO A 52 -20.42 -7.40 1.19
C PRO A 52 -19.77 -6.08 0.78
N LEU A 53 -20.41 -5.38 -0.14
CA LEU A 53 -19.96 -4.06 -0.59
C LEU A 53 -20.31 -2.97 0.43
N GLY A 54 -21.41 -3.15 1.18
CA GLY A 54 -21.85 -2.20 2.21
C GLY A 54 -22.51 -0.96 1.60
N ASP A 55 -22.47 0.14 2.35
CA ASP A 55 -22.90 1.47 1.90
C ASP A 55 -22.26 1.82 0.54
N ARG A 56 -23.09 2.29 -0.39
CA ARG A 56 -22.72 2.63 -1.78
C ARG A 56 -22.32 4.08 -1.96
N ARG A 57 -22.36 4.90 -0.90
CA ARG A 57 -21.91 6.29 -0.95
C ARG A 57 -20.42 6.37 -1.27
N VAL A 58 -20.08 7.10 -2.33
CA VAL A 58 -18.70 7.22 -2.83
C VAL A 58 -18.00 8.49 -2.36
N VAL A 59 -18.74 9.56 -2.06
CA VAL A 59 -18.16 10.88 -1.75
C VAL A 59 -17.32 10.84 -0.47
N ALA A 60 -17.89 10.31 0.63
CA ALA A 60 -17.21 10.24 1.91
C ALA A 60 -15.89 9.42 1.87
N PRO A 61 -15.84 8.19 1.31
CA PRO A 61 -14.58 7.46 1.22
C PRO A 61 -13.58 8.11 0.25
N VAL A 62 -14.03 8.72 -0.85
CA VAL A 62 -13.13 9.47 -1.75
C VAL A 62 -12.51 10.66 -1.02
N ALA A 63 -13.32 11.48 -0.32
CA ALA A 63 -12.83 12.60 0.47
C ALA A 63 -11.89 12.14 1.60
N THR A 64 -12.18 10.98 2.21
CA THR A 64 -11.28 10.36 3.21
C THR A 64 -9.94 9.97 2.60
N GLY A 65 -9.93 9.41 1.38
CA GLY A 65 -8.71 9.05 0.67
C GLY A 65 -7.86 10.28 0.34
N VAL A 66 -8.49 11.36 -0.13
CA VAL A 66 -7.83 12.66 -0.36
C VAL A 66 -7.26 13.23 0.94
N GLY A 67 -8.04 13.22 2.03
CA GLY A 67 -7.61 13.72 3.34
C GLY A 67 -6.44 12.91 3.92
N ALA A 68 -6.50 11.58 3.81
CA ALA A 68 -5.40 10.70 4.22
C ALA A 68 -4.14 11.00 3.39
N PHE A 69 -4.26 11.18 2.08
CA PHE A 69 -3.13 11.57 1.23
C PHE A 69 -2.56 12.91 1.70
N GLY A 70 -3.40 13.91 1.94
CA GLY A 70 -2.97 15.22 2.44
C GLY A 70 -2.19 15.14 3.74
N ALA A 71 -2.62 14.31 4.69
CA ALA A 71 -1.91 14.08 5.95
C ALA A 71 -0.53 13.42 5.74
N PHE A 72 -0.45 12.41 4.88
CA PHE A 72 0.83 11.75 4.55
C PHE A 72 1.77 12.68 3.80
N TYR A 73 1.24 13.44 2.84
CA TYR A 73 2.01 14.40 2.05
C TYR A 73 2.55 15.54 2.92
N ALA A 74 1.72 16.10 3.80
CA ALA A 74 2.15 17.10 4.78
C ALA A 74 3.23 16.54 5.72
N SER A 75 3.07 15.30 6.19
CA SER A 75 4.08 14.61 6.99
C SER A 75 5.39 14.43 6.23
N ALA A 76 5.34 14.11 4.94
CA ALA A 76 6.52 14.02 4.07
C ALA A 76 7.21 15.39 3.89
N LEU A 77 6.45 16.47 3.74
CA LEU A 77 6.99 17.85 3.68
C LEU A 77 7.73 18.23 4.96
N VAL A 78 7.18 17.90 6.12
CA VAL A 78 7.84 18.14 7.42
C VAL A 78 9.08 17.25 7.55
N ALA A 79 8.96 15.97 7.23
CA ALA A 79 10.06 15.00 7.30
C ALA A 79 11.25 15.37 6.39
N ARG A 80 11.00 16.00 5.23
CA ARG A 80 12.05 16.55 4.36
C ARG A 80 12.94 17.59 5.04
N ARG A 81 12.41 18.31 6.02
CA ARG A 81 13.17 19.32 6.79
C ARG A 81 14.08 18.71 7.86
N ILE A 82 13.89 17.43 8.20
CA ILE A 82 14.65 16.74 9.24
C ILE A 82 15.70 15.83 8.57
N PRO A 83 17.01 16.08 8.69
CA PRO A 83 18.04 15.38 7.90
C PRO A 83 18.03 13.85 8.02
N VAL A 84 17.68 13.32 9.20
CA VAL A 84 17.58 11.87 9.43
C VAL A 84 16.40 11.27 8.70
N LEU A 85 15.21 11.91 8.78
CA LEU A 85 13.99 11.44 8.13
C LEU A 85 14.07 11.61 6.61
N ASN A 86 14.64 12.73 6.13
CA ASN A 86 14.83 12.97 4.71
C ASN A 86 15.72 11.88 4.07
N ARG A 87 16.85 11.52 4.73
CA ARG A 87 17.68 10.38 4.28
C ARG A 87 16.93 9.06 4.28
N ALA A 88 16.08 8.79 5.28
CA ALA A 88 15.26 7.58 5.31
C ALA A 88 14.26 7.55 4.15
N LEU A 89 13.57 8.66 3.89
CA LEU A 89 12.61 8.79 2.80
C LEU A 89 13.26 8.66 1.43
N ARG A 90 14.43 9.28 1.21
CA ARG A 90 15.18 9.14 -0.06
C ARG A 90 15.64 7.72 -0.33
N ARG A 91 16.08 6.97 0.69
CA ARG A 91 16.39 5.53 0.53
C ARG A 91 15.17 4.70 0.13
N VAL A 92 14.01 5.04 0.67
CA VAL A 92 12.74 4.37 0.35
C VAL A 92 12.23 4.77 -1.05
N LEU A 93 12.35 6.04 -1.42
CA LEU A 93 11.80 6.61 -2.64
C LEU A 93 12.76 6.56 -3.84
N GLY A 94 14.06 6.33 -3.64
CA GLY A 94 15.04 6.19 -4.72
C GLY A 94 14.71 5.05 -5.70
N TYR A 95 13.98 4.03 -5.24
CA TYR A 95 13.40 2.97 -6.08
C TYR A 95 12.07 3.36 -6.75
N ALA A 96 11.34 4.33 -6.19
CA ALA A 96 9.99 4.71 -6.62
C ALA A 96 9.96 5.62 -7.86
N HIS A 97 11.07 6.31 -8.18
CA HIS A 97 11.12 7.20 -9.35
C HIS A 97 10.94 6.45 -10.68
N GLN A 98 11.23 5.16 -10.72
CA GLN A 98 11.00 4.28 -11.88
C GLN A 98 9.54 3.79 -12.01
N GLY A 99 8.68 4.07 -11.01
CA GLY A 99 7.37 3.42 -10.83
C GLY A 99 6.13 4.31 -11.07
N SER A 100 6.25 5.52 -11.63
CA SER A 100 5.11 6.42 -11.84
C SER A 100 4.44 6.27 -13.21
N SER A 101 4.71 5.18 -13.94
CA SER A 101 4.07 4.90 -15.23
C SER A 101 2.60 4.47 -15.06
N PRO A 102 1.72 4.72 -16.05
CA PRO A 102 0.31 4.32 -15.98
C PRO A 102 0.07 2.83 -15.65
N PRO A 103 0.85 1.86 -16.18
CA PRO A 103 0.67 0.46 -15.82
C PRO A 103 1.08 0.11 -14.38
N VAL A 104 2.09 0.79 -13.82
CA VAL A 104 2.46 0.63 -12.41
C VAL A 104 1.40 1.23 -11.50
N LEU A 105 0.85 2.40 -11.87
CA LEU A 105 -0.30 2.97 -11.19
C LEU A 105 -1.48 1.99 -11.19
N LEU A 106 -1.89 1.49 -12.36
CA LEU A 106 -2.98 0.51 -12.46
C LEU A 106 -2.74 -0.70 -11.57
N THR A 107 -1.50 -1.22 -11.58
CA THR A 107 -1.09 -2.33 -10.71
C THR A 107 -1.32 -1.99 -9.24
N ALA A 108 -0.88 -0.82 -8.78
CA ALA A 108 -1.09 -0.38 -7.39
C ALA A 108 -2.58 -0.25 -7.03
N LEU A 109 -3.42 0.25 -7.95
CA LEU A 109 -4.87 0.38 -7.72
C LEU A 109 -5.53 -1.00 -7.61
N VAL A 110 -5.19 -1.92 -8.50
CA VAL A 110 -5.72 -3.29 -8.50
C VAL A 110 -5.28 -4.03 -7.24
N THR A 111 -4.01 -3.96 -6.88
CA THR A 111 -3.49 -4.59 -5.65
C THR A 111 -4.16 -3.99 -4.42
N GLY A 112 -4.29 -2.67 -4.31
CA GLY A 112 -4.95 -2.02 -3.17
C GLY A 112 -6.43 -2.42 -3.04
N ALA A 113 -7.17 -2.48 -4.15
CA ALA A 113 -8.55 -2.99 -4.13
C ALA A 113 -8.62 -4.46 -3.71
N ALA A 114 -7.72 -5.31 -4.24
CA ALA A 114 -7.63 -6.72 -3.90
C ALA A 114 -7.32 -6.95 -2.42
N GLU A 115 -6.42 -6.15 -1.84
CA GLU A 115 -6.12 -6.17 -0.41
C GLU A 115 -7.38 -5.94 0.43
N GLU A 116 -8.27 -5.01 0.07
CA GLU A 116 -9.50 -4.78 0.83
C GLU A 116 -10.48 -5.95 0.76
N VAL A 117 -10.54 -6.66 -0.38
CA VAL A 117 -11.34 -7.89 -0.52
C VAL A 117 -10.88 -8.95 0.50
N PHE A 118 -9.56 -9.10 0.69
CA PHE A 118 -9.02 -10.09 1.62
C PHE A 118 -9.01 -9.59 3.08
N PHE A 119 -8.36 -8.47 3.36
CA PHE A 119 -8.14 -7.97 4.72
C PHE A 119 -9.43 -7.45 5.36
N ARG A 120 -10.26 -6.70 4.62
CA ARG A 120 -11.52 -6.10 5.13
C ARG A 120 -12.75 -6.95 4.79
N GLY A 121 -12.61 -7.93 3.91
CA GLY A 121 -13.58 -9.00 3.68
C GLY A 121 -13.29 -10.22 4.54
N ALA A 122 -12.54 -11.17 3.97
CA ALA A 122 -12.32 -12.51 4.56
C ALA A 122 -11.72 -12.47 5.97
N LEU A 123 -10.61 -11.75 6.15
CA LEU A 123 -9.88 -11.74 7.42
C LEU A 123 -10.66 -10.99 8.50
N TYR A 124 -11.23 -9.83 8.15
CA TYR A 124 -12.11 -9.08 9.04
C TYR A 124 -13.29 -9.91 9.54
N ALA A 125 -13.95 -10.66 8.66
CA ALA A 125 -15.06 -11.55 9.04
C ALA A 125 -14.61 -12.72 9.93
N ALA A 126 -13.40 -13.25 9.71
CA ALA A 126 -12.85 -14.36 10.50
C ALA A 126 -12.33 -13.95 11.91
N ALA A 127 -12.18 -12.65 12.16
CA ALA A 127 -11.48 -12.10 13.32
C ALA A 127 -12.30 -12.01 14.62
N GLY A 128 -13.59 -12.35 14.60
CA GLY A 128 -14.45 -12.36 15.80
C GLY A 128 -14.60 -10.96 16.42
N ASP A 129 -14.39 -10.84 17.73
CA ASP A 129 -14.77 -9.66 18.53
C ASP A 129 -13.89 -8.42 18.32
N ARG A 130 -12.71 -8.57 17.71
CA ARG A 130 -11.76 -7.45 17.52
C ARG A 130 -11.34 -7.29 16.06
N PRO A 131 -12.30 -7.18 15.11
CA PRO A 131 -12.00 -7.34 13.69
C PRO A 131 -11.17 -6.18 13.12
N VAL A 132 -11.36 -4.96 13.61
CA VAL A 132 -10.54 -3.79 13.24
C VAL A 132 -9.08 -3.99 13.65
N ARG A 133 -8.82 -4.36 14.91
CA ARG A 133 -7.46 -4.56 15.43
C ARG A 133 -6.77 -5.74 14.74
N ALA A 134 -7.46 -6.87 14.60
CA ALA A 134 -6.90 -8.07 14.01
C ALA A 134 -6.58 -7.89 12.51
N SER A 135 -7.48 -7.29 11.73
CA SER A 135 -7.22 -7.00 10.31
C SER A 135 -6.12 -5.98 10.11
N THR A 136 -6.04 -4.95 10.97
CA THR A 136 -4.93 -3.98 10.94
C THR A 136 -3.59 -4.63 11.27
N ALA A 137 -3.54 -5.46 12.32
CA ALA A 137 -2.32 -6.15 12.71
C ALA A 137 -1.86 -7.13 11.62
N ALA A 138 -2.79 -7.92 11.05
CA ALA A 138 -2.46 -8.83 9.96
C ALA A 138 -2.00 -8.09 8.70
N TYR A 139 -2.62 -6.94 8.39
CA TYR A 139 -2.19 -6.09 7.29
C TYR A 139 -0.78 -5.57 7.51
N ALA A 140 -0.49 -5.02 8.70
CA ALA A 140 0.85 -4.55 9.06
C ALA A 140 1.91 -5.66 9.00
N LEU A 141 1.61 -6.84 9.57
CA LEU A 141 2.49 -8.01 9.50
C LEU A 141 2.75 -8.47 8.06
N SER A 142 1.73 -8.42 7.21
CA SER A 142 1.87 -8.73 5.78
C SER A 142 2.80 -7.73 5.09
N THR A 143 2.61 -6.43 5.36
CA THR A 143 3.44 -5.35 4.81
C THR A 143 4.89 -5.45 5.26
N MET A 144 5.22 -6.05 6.41
CA MET A 144 6.61 -6.24 6.83
C MET A 144 7.45 -7.04 5.81
N ALA A 145 6.81 -7.92 5.02
CA ALA A 145 7.49 -8.66 3.96
C ALA A 145 8.10 -7.76 2.87
N THR A 146 7.59 -6.53 2.73
CA THR A 146 8.12 -5.51 1.80
C THR A 146 9.46 -4.94 2.26
N ARG A 147 9.86 -5.15 3.52
CA ARG A 147 11.07 -4.60 4.15
C ARG A 147 11.15 -3.07 4.06
N ASN A 148 10.00 -2.41 3.97
CA ASN A 148 9.89 -0.97 3.88
C ASN A 148 9.21 -0.41 5.14
N PRO A 149 9.95 0.19 6.09
CA PRO A 149 9.39 0.68 7.34
C PRO A 149 8.35 1.80 7.15
N ALA A 150 8.47 2.60 6.07
CA ALA A 150 7.47 3.61 5.75
C ALA A 150 6.13 2.97 5.34
N LEU A 151 6.16 1.90 4.54
CA LEU A 151 4.95 1.14 4.19
C LEU A 151 4.34 0.44 5.41
N VAL A 152 5.16 -0.09 6.32
CA VAL A 152 4.68 -0.72 7.56
C VAL A 152 3.99 0.31 8.47
N LEU A 153 4.56 1.50 8.62
CA LEU A 153 3.90 2.57 9.38
C LEU A 153 2.60 3.00 8.71
N ALA A 154 2.61 3.16 7.38
CA ALA A 154 1.44 3.50 6.60
C ALA A 154 0.33 2.44 6.76
N SER A 155 0.67 1.16 6.74
CA SER A 155 -0.31 0.07 6.85
C SER A 155 -0.94 -0.04 8.23
N VAL A 156 -0.27 0.39 9.30
CA VAL A 156 -0.90 0.51 10.63
C VAL A 156 -1.97 1.61 10.63
N VAL A 157 -1.63 2.82 10.17
CA VAL A 157 -2.53 3.98 10.17
C VAL A 157 -3.70 3.74 9.21
N MET A 158 -3.39 3.44 7.96
CA MET A 158 -4.38 3.18 6.91
C MET A 158 -5.17 1.92 7.24
N GLY A 159 -4.52 0.90 7.80
CA GLY A 159 -5.21 -0.32 8.15
C GLY A 159 -6.29 -0.12 9.22
N ALA A 160 -6.00 0.71 10.23
CA ALA A 160 -6.98 1.11 11.23
C ALA A 160 -8.12 1.91 10.60
N LEU A 161 -7.81 2.88 9.74
CA LEU A 161 -8.79 3.68 9.00
C LEU A 161 -9.73 2.79 8.16
N PHE A 162 -9.18 1.89 7.35
CA PHE A 162 -9.96 0.97 6.52
C PHE A 162 -10.81 0.02 7.35
N GLY A 163 -10.29 -0.48 8.48
CA GLY A 163 -11.05 -1.30 9.40
C GLY A 163 -12.23 -0.55 10.02
N LEU A 164 -12.04 0.72 10.40
CA LEU A 164 -13.10 1.58 10.91
C LEU A 164 -14.14 1.90 9.84
N GLN A 165 -13.71 2.18 8.60
CA GLN A 165 -14.62 2.39 7.47
C GLN A 165 -15.43 1.14 7.17
N ARG A 166 -14.79 -0.04 7.13
CA ARG A 166 -15.48 -1.33 6.97
C ARG A 166 -16.54 -1.56 8.04
N ARG A 167 -16.25 -1.17 9.29
CA ARG A 167 -17.20 -1.27 10.40
C ARG A 167 -18.39 -0.34 10.21
N ALA A 168 -18.15 0.90 9.81
CA ALA A 168 -19.18 1.92 9.63
C ALA A 168 -20.06 1.68 8.40
N SER A 169 -19.47 1.23 7.28
CA SER A 169 -20.18 1.03 6.01
C SER A 169 -20.85 -0.34 5.88
N GLY A 170 -20.45 -1.32 6.70
CA GLY A 170 -20.93 -2.70 6.56
C GLY A 170 -20.31 -3.48 5.38
N GLY A 171 -19.35 -2.92 4.65
CA GLY A 171 -18.70 -3.62 3.54
C GLY A 171 -17.39 -3.01 3.04
N VAL A 172 -16.79 -3.66 2.02
CA VAL A 172 -15.43 -3.34 1.55
C VAL A 172 -15.35 -2.17 0.57
N LEU A 173 -16.48 -1.65 0.09
CA LEU A 173 -16.46 -0.59 -0.93
C LEU A 173 -15.84 0.71 -0.41
N ALA A 174 -16.27 1.17 0.77
CA ALA A 174 -15.74 2.40 1.37
C ALA A 174 -14.20 2.35 1.60
N PRO A 175 -13.63 1.31 2.23
CA PRO A 175 -12.17 1.21 2.35
C PRO A 175 -11.49 1.01 0.99
N ALA A 176 -12.06 0.26 0.05
CA ALA A 176 -11.48 0.10 -1.29
C ALA A 176 -11.37 1.43 -2.06
N LEU A 177 -12.41 2.26 -2.03
CA LEU A 177 -12.37 3.59 -2.64
C LEU A 177 -11.33 4.49 -1.98
N THR A 178 -11.29 4.49 -0.65
CA THR A 178 -10.30 5.26 0.13
C THR A 178 -8.88 4.83 -0.22
N HIS A 179 -8.64 3.52 -0.28
CA HIS A 179 -7.35 2.92 -0.60
C HIS A 179 -6.93 3.27 -2.03
N VAL A 180 -7.80 3.06 -3.02
CA VAL A 180 -7.51 3.37 -4.43
C VAL A 180 -7.20 4.85 -4.62
N VAL A 181 -8.00 5.76 -4.04
CA VAL A 181 -7.76 7.21 -4.12
C VAL A 181 -6.42 7.58 -3.46
N TRP A 182 -6.19 7.09 -2.24
CA TRP A 182 -4.94 7.33 -1.52
C TRP A 182 -3.72 6.82 -2.31
N SER A 183 -3.76 5.59 -2.81
CA SER A 183 -2.69 5.00 -3.62
C SER A 183 -2.45 5.78 -4.90
N ALA A 184 -3.51 6.19 -5.61
CA ALA A 184 -3.38 6.99 -6.82
C ALA A 184 -2.64 8.31 -6.57
N LEU A 185 -3.03 9.02 -5.52
CA LEU A 185 -2.41 10.29 -5.16
C LEU A 185 -0.97 10.11 -4.66
N MET A 186 -0.71 9.09 -3.83
CA MET A 186 0.63 8.77 -3.35
C MET A 186 1.57 8.46 -4.51
N VAL A 187 1.18 7.56 -5.44
CA VAL A 187 2.01 7.20 -6.60
C VAL A 187 2.22 8.39 -7.53
N ARG A 188 1.22 9.24 -7.72
CA ARG A 188 1.28 10.37 -8.65
C ARG A 188 2.10 11.55 -8.14
N PHE A 189 1.98 11.88 -6.86
CA PHE A 189 2.45 13.16 -6.30
C PHE A 189 3.59 13.02 -5.31
N LEU A 190 3.77 11.86 -4.66
CA LEU A 190 4.83 11.71 -3.68
C LEU A 190 6.22 11.58 -4.30
N PRO A 191 6.48 10.76 -5.35
CA PRO A 191 7.82 10.66 -5.94
C PRO A 191 8.37 11.98 -6.48
N PRO A 192 7.60 12.80 -7.24
CA PRO A 192 8.08 14.10 -7.73
C PRO A 192 8.53 15.06 -6.62
N LEU A 193 8.03 14.88 -5.39
CA LEU A 193 8.39 15.73 -4.25
C LEU A 193 9.88 15.65 -3.88
N PHE A 194 10.54 14.53 -4.21
CA PHE A 194 11.93 14.25 -3.85
C PHE A 194 12.86 14.18 -5.08
N GLU A 195 12.34 14.50 -6.27
CA GLU A 195 13.06 14.33 -7.53
C GLU A 195 14.37 15.12 -7.59
N ASN A 196 14.34 16.38 -7.14
CA ASN A 196 15.52 17.25 -7.18
C ASN A 196 16.62 16.75 -6.24
N GLU A 197 16.25 16.33 -5.02
CA GLU A 197 17.21 15.78 -4.06
C GLU A 197 17.79 14.44 -4.52
N LEU A 198 16.99 13.60 -5.18
CA LEU A 198 17.48 12.34 -5.75
C LEU A 198 18.45 12.57 -6.91
N ARG A 199 18.23 13.61 -7.74
CA ARG A 199 19.17 13.98 -8.81
C ARG A 199 20.50 14.48 -8.23
N GLN A 200 20.45 15.33 -7.20
CA GLN A 200 21.64 15.83 -6.50
C GLN A 200 22.45 14.69 -5.88
N ASP A 201 21.80 13.73 -5.22
CA ASP A 201 22.48 12.56 -4.64
C ASP A 201 23.25 11.73 -5.70
N VAL A 202 22.73 11.65 -6.94
CA VAL A 202 23.41 10.97 -8.06
C VAL A 202 24.61 11.80 -8.57
N GLU A 203 24.43 13.10 -8.74
CA GLU A 203 25.49 14.01 -9.19
C GLU A 203 26.67 14.07 -8.21
N ASP A 204 26.38 14.14 -6.90
CA ASP A 204 27.39 14.14 -5.84
C ASP A 204 28.12 12.78 -5.71
N GLY A 205 27.47 11.68 -6.16
CA GLY A 205 28.04 10.33 -6.15
C GLY A 205 28.94 10.01 -7.36
N LEU A 206 28.95 10.84 -8.41
CA LEU A 206 29.83 10.65 -9.57
C LEU A 206 31.24 11.18 -9.26
N PRO A 207 32.31 10.46 -9.64
CA PRO A 207 33.66 11.01 -9.53
C PRO A 207 33.74 12.30 -10.36
N ARG A 208 34.08 13.41 -9.72
CA ARG A 208 34.34 14.68 -10.42
C ARG A 208 35.52 14.43 -11.36
N SER A 209 35.26 14.41 -12.67
CA SER A 209 36.34 14.40 -13.67
C SER A 209 37.15 15.67 -13.45
N SER A 210 38.32 15.53 -12.84
CA SER A 210 39.31 16.59 -12.77
C SER A 210 39.85 16.78 -14.17
N ALA A 211 39.23 17.69 -14.93
CA ALA A 211 39.81 18.22 -16.14
C ALA A 211 41.03 19.07 -15.72
N THR A 212 42.21 18.47 -15.88
CA THR A 212 43.50 19.15 -15.97
C THR A 212 44.00 19.00 -17.39
#